data_AF-A0A2I0HFM9-F1
#
_entry.id   AF-A0A2I0HFM9-F1
#
_cell.length_a   1.000
_cell.length_b   1.000
_cell.length_c   1.000
_cell.angle_alpha   90.00
_cell.angle_beta   90.00
_cell.angle_gamma   90.00
#
_symmetry.space_group_name_H-M   'P 1'
#
loop_
_entity.id
_entity.type
_entity.pdbx_description
1 polymer ?
#
loop_
_entity_poly.entity_id
_entity_poly.type
_entity_poly.pdbx_seq_one_letter_code
_entity_poly.pdbx_strand_id
1 'polypeptide(L)' 'MVEAEGVTLEELRKRMAEFARERDWDQFHSPRNLLLAL' A
#
# COMPACT_ATOMS: atom_id res chain seq x y z
N MET A 1 -22.22 -14.22 11.13
CA MET A 1 -20.87 -13.79 11.54
C MET A 1 -20.04 -13.79 10.28
N VAL A 2 -19.69 -12.61 9.75
CA VAL A 2 -18.85 -12.54 8.56
C VAL A 2 -17.45 -12.86 9.05
N GLU A 3 -16.93 -14.03 8.73
CA GLU A 3 -15.52 -14.33 8.94
C GLU A 3 -14.74 -13.27 8.16
N ALA A 4 -13.87 -12.54 8.84
CA ALA A 4 -12.97 -11.62 8.16
C ALA A 4 -12.02 -12.48 7.33
N GLU A 5 -12.35 -12.69 6.06
CA GLU A 5 -11.40 -13.20 5.07
C GLU A 5 -10.12 -12.37 5.23
N GLY A 6 -9.03 -13.05 5.61
CA GLY A 6 -7.77 -12.38 5.91
C GLY A 6 -7.36 -11.47 4.75
N VAL A 7 -6.87 -10.28 5.06
CA VAL A 7 -6.37 -9.35 4.04
C VAL A 7 -5.25 -10.05 3.26
N THR A 8 -5.47 -10.29 1.98
CA THR A 8 -4.44 -10.86 1.10
C THR A 8 -3.36 -9.82 0.83
N LEU A 9 -2.14 -10.26 0.51
CA LEU A 9 -1.06 -9.34 0.13
C LEU A 9 -1.43 -8.47 -1.09
N GLU A 10 -2.16 -9.04 -2.04
CA GLU A 10 -2.62 -8.29 -3.22
C GLU A 10 -3.66 -7.21 -2.85
N GLU A 11 -4.57 -7.53 -1.94
CA GLU A 11 -5.54 -6.57 -1.42
C GLU A 11 -4.86 -5.44 -0.64
N LEU A 12 -3.89 -5.79 0.21
CA LEU A 12 -3.08 -4.80 0.94
C LEU A 12 -2.32 -3.89 -0.03
N ARG A 13 -1.68 -4.46 -1.05
CA ARG A 13 -0.93 -3.72 -2.08
C ARG A 13 -1.83 -2.72 -2.81
N LYS A 14 -3.05 -3.12 -3.19
CA LYS A 14 -4.01 -2.24 -3.86
C LYS A 14 -4.41 -1.06 -2.96
N ARG A 15 -4.79 -1.34 -1.71
CA ARG A 15 -5.19 -0.30 -0.74
C ARG A 15 -4.06 0.70 -0.46
N MET A 16 -2.82 0.21 -0.32
CA MET A 16 -1.65 1.09 -0.12
C MET A 16 -1.40 1.98 -1.34
N ALA A 17 -1.56 1.45 -2.56
CA ALA A 17 -1.38 2.23 -3.79
C ALA A 17 -2.46 3.30 -3.96
N GLU A 18 -3.72 2.99 -3.62
CA GLU A 18 -4.81 3.97 -3.63
C GLU A 18 -4.58 5.08 -2.60
N PHE A 19 -4.23 4.72 -1.37
CA PHE A 19 -3.92 5.66 -0.29
C PHE A 19 -2.82 6.66 -0.65
N ALA A 20 -1.75 6.19 -1.30
CA ALA A 20 -0.65 7.04 -1.70
C ALA A 20 -1.00 7.95 -2.88
N ARG A 21 -1.78 7.43 -3.85
CA ARG A 21 -2.23 8.20 -5.01
C ARG A 21 -3.13 9.36 -4.62
N GLU A 22 -4.06 9.16 -3.69
CA GLU A 22 -4.95 10.21 -3.16
C GLU A 22 -4.17 11.39 -2.54
N ARG A 23 -2.95 11.14 -2.08
CA ARG A 23 -2.08 12.14 -1.44
C ARG A 23 -0.99 12.66 -2.36
N ASP A 24 -0.99 12.23 -3.62
CA ASP A 24 0.06 12.53 -4.60
C ASP A 24 1.47 12.14 -4.09
N TRP A 25 1.55 11.02 -3.37
CA TRP A 25 2.80 10.50 -2.80
C TRP A 25 3.61 9.64 -3.76
N ASP A 26 3.11 9.38 -4.96
CA ASP A 26 3.81 8.58 -5.96
C ASP A 26 5.19 9.15 -6.33
N GLN A 27 5.38 10.46 -6.19
CA GLN A 27 6.69 11.12 -6.35
C GLN A 27 7.77 10.64 -5.36
N PHE A 28 7.37 10.08 -4.21
CA PHE A 28 8.30 9.59 -3.18
C PHE A 28 8.59 8.09 -3.29
N HIS A 29 7.91 7.35 -4.18
CA HIS A 29 8.06 5.90 -4.35
C HIS A 29 9.28 5.50 -5.19
N SER A 30 10.44 6.11 -4.94
CA SER A 30 11.71 5.59 -5.45
C SER A 30 12.11 4.30 -4.69
N PRO A 31 12.78 3.33 -5.35
CA PRO A 31 13.17 2.08 -4.70
C PRO A 31 13.95 2.26 -3.39
N ARG A 32 14.83 3.27 -3.33
CA ARG A 32 15.59 3.62 -2.12
C ARG A 32 14.68 4.10 -0.98
N ASN A 33 13.71 4.96 -1.28
CA ASN A 33 12.82 5.49 -0.26
C ASN A 33 11.92 4.40 0.32
N LEU A 34 11.43 3.49 -0.53
CA LEU A 34 10.66 2.33 -0.09
C LEU A 34 11.48 1.40 0.80
N LEU A 35 12.74 1.14 0.44
CA LEU A 35 13.67 0.35 1.25
C LEU A 35 13.93 0.94 2.64
N LEU A 36 13.96 2.26 2.78
CA LEU A 36 14.18 2.95 4.06
C LEU A 36 12.91 3.10 4.90
N ALA A 37 11.73 2.89 4.31
CA ALA A 37 10.44 2.98 5.00
C ALA A 37 9.95 1.65 5.57
N LEU A 38 10.55 0.54 5.12
CA LEU A 38 10.33 -0.83 5.62
C LEU A 38 11.20 -1.11 6.85
#